data_AF-A0A3M1E306-F1
#
_entry.id   AF-A0A3M1E306-F1
#
_cell.length_a   1.000
_cell.length_b   1.000
_cell.length_c   1.000
_cell.angle_alpha   90.00
_cell.angle_beta   90.00
_cell.angle_gamma   90.00
#
_symmetry.space_group_name_H-M   'P 1'
#
loop_
_entity.id
_entity.type
_entity.pdbx_description
1 polymer ?
#
loop_
_entity_poly.entity_id
_entity_poly.type
_entity_poly.pdbx_seq_one_letter_code
_entity_poly.pdbx_strand_id
1 'polypeptide(L)'
;FTVKRGITQSTELLKWYRDVANGQLQDAERNISVVMYDSQLNEVMRWNFDRAFPVKWTAPTFKTSENAIAIETLELAFAEVECS
;
A
#
# COMPACT_ATOMS: atom_id res chain seq x y z
N PHE A 1 -4.53 4.44 -6.87
CA PHE A 1 -5.08 3.31 -6.07
C PHE A 1 -4.75 3.58 -4.60
N THR A 2 -5.67 3.33 -3.67
CA THR A 2 -5.47 3.68 -2.25
C THR A 2 -5.58 2.45 -1.37
N VAL A 3 -4.53 2.20 -0.57
CA VAL A 3 -4.48 1.10 0.39
C VAL A 3 -4.54 1.66 1.79
N LYS A 4 -5.38 1.06 2.65
CA LYS A 4 -5.45 1.36 4.07
C LYS A 4 -5.08 0.12 4.85
N ARG A 5 -4.16 0.27 5.81
CA ARG A 5 -3.67 -0.84 6.63
C ARG A 5 -3.55 -0.39 8.08
N GLY A 6 -3.82 -1.28 9.02
CA GLY A 6 -3.43 -1.05 10.42
C GLY A 6 -1.92 -0.92 10.53
N ILE A 7 -1.44 -0.02 11.40
CA ILE A 7 -0.02 0.06 11.73
C ILE A 7 0.42 -1.28 12.30
N THR A 8 1.56 -1.75 11.81
CA THR A 8 2.26 -2.92 12.34
C THR A 8 3.67 -2.52 12.75
N GLN A 9 4.44 -3.46 13.30
CA GLN A 9 5.87 -3.21 13.55
C GLN A 9 6.69 -3.10 12.25
N SER A 10 6.16 -3.53 11.10
CA SER A 10 6.84 -3.35 9.80
C SER A 10 6.73 -1.89 9.34
N THR A 11 7.88 -1.32 9.00
CA THR A 11 8.04 0.04 8.46
C THR A 11 8.27 0.06 6.95
N GLU A 12 8.09 -1.07 6.27
CA GLU A 12 8.47 -1.23 4.87
C GLU A 12 7.70 -0.31 3.92
N LEU A 13 6.41 -0.07 4.16
CA LEU A 13 5.60 0.85 3.36
C LEU A 13 6.07 2.30 3.53
N LEU A 14 6.41 2.69 4.76
CA LEU A 14 6.96 4.01 5.06
C LEU A 14 8.36 4.18 4.44
N LYS A 15 9.20 3.15 4.51
CA LYS A 15 10.50 3.15 3.85
C LYS A 15 10.35 3.30 2.34
N TRP A 16 9.46 2.52 1.74
CA TRP A 16 9.18 2.60 0.31
C TRP A 16 8.71 4.00 -0.13
N TYR A 17 7.82 4.64 0.65
CA TYR A 17 7.45 6.04 0.43
C TYR A 17 8.64 7.00 0.54
N ARG A 18 9.52 6.81 1.52
CA ARG A 18 10.73 7.65 1.68
C ARG A 18 11.70 7.49 0.52
N ASP A 19 11.91 6.27 0.03
CA ASP A 19 12.80 6.00 -1.10
C ASP A 19 12.33 6.77 -2.35
N VAL A 20 11.01 6.76 -2.62
CA VAL A 20 10.40 7.58 -3.68
C VAL A 20 10.57 9.07 -3.43
N ALA A 21 10.27 9.54 -2.21
CA ALA A 21 10.37 10.95 -1.84
C ALA A 21 11.80 11.50 -1.93
N ASN A 22 12.81 10.65 -1.76
CA ASN A 22 14.22 10.97 -1.91
C ASN A 22 14.70 10.97 -3.37
N GLY A 23 13.80 10.77 -4.34
CA GLY A 23 14.12 10.79 -5.77
C GLY A 23 14.64 9.46 -6.33
N GLN A 24 14.58 8.36 -5.57
CA GLN A 24 15.05 7.04 -6.02
C GLN A 24 13.97 6.29 -6.81
N LEU A 25 13.27 6.99 -7.72
CA LEU A 25 12.07 6.47 -8.38
C LEU A 25 12.34 5.19 -9.18
N GLN A 26 13.45 5.13 -9.91
CA GLN A 26 13.81 3.94 -10.72
C GLN A 26 14.00 2.68 -9.88
N ASP A 27 14.53 2.81 -8.67
CA ASP A 27 14.75 1.67 -7.76
C ASP A 27 13.53 1.37 -6.88
N ALA A 28 12.63 2.35 -6.76
CA ALA A 28 11.47 2.27 -5.89
C ALA A 28 10.20 1.81 -6.60
N GLU A 29 10.14 1.79 -7.94
CA GLU A 29 9.00 1.19 -8.66
C GLU A 29 8.90 -0.32 -8.37
N ARG A 30 7.69 -0.80 -8.09
CA ARG A 30 7.42 -2.21 -7.75
C ARG A 30 6.19 -2.73 -8.44
N ASN A 31 6.21 -4.01 -8.80
CA ASN A 31 5.02 -4.70 -9.29
C ASN A 31 4.23 -5.20 -8.09
N ILE A 32 2.93 -4.88 -8.06
CA ILE A 32 2.05 -5.15 -6.92
C ILE A 32 0.88 -5.99 -7.37
N SER A 33 0.55 -7.01 -6.58
CA SER A 33 -0.70 -7.75 -6.75
C SER A 33 -1.60 -7.55 -5.54
N VAL A 34 -2.88 -7.28 -5.80
CA VAL A 34 -3.94 -7.35 -4.81
C VAL A 34 -4.81 -8.54 -5.16
N VAL A 35 -4.90 -9.49 -4.23
CA VAL A 35 -5.59 -10.76 -4.46
C VAL A 35 -6.74 -10.87 -3.49
N MET A 36 -7.94 -11.09 -4.02
CA MET A 36 -9.15 -11.37 -3.26
C MET A 36 -9.35 -12.88 -3.20
N TYR A 37 -9.61 -13.38 -2.00
CA TYR A 37 -9.90 -14.79 -1.75
C TYR A 37 -11.33 -14.95 -1.22
N ASP A 38 -11.96 -16.10 -1.51
CA ASP A 38 -13.22 -16.50 -0.90
C ASP A 38 -13.02 -17.06 0.52
N SER A 39 -14.11 -17.50 1.17
CA SER A 39 -14.06 -18.11 2.51
C SER A 39 -13.33 -19.46 2.57
N GLN A 40 -13.08 -20.07 1.42
CA GLN A 40 -12.34 -21.33 1.27
C GLN A 40 -10.89 -21.10 0.81
N LEU A 41 -10.43 -19.84 0.79
CA LEU A 41 -9.11 -19.42 0.33
C LEU A 41 -8.85 -19.68 -1.17
N ASN A 42 -9.90 -19.79 -1.98
CA ASN A 42 -9.75 -19.78 -3.44
C ASN A 42 -9.63 -18.35 -3.94
N GLU A 43 -8.73 -18.12 -4.89
CA GLU A 43 -8.59 -16.82 -5.55
C GLU A 43 -9.85 -16.51 -6.37
N VAL A 44 -10.47 -15.38 -6.06
CA VAL A 44 -11.69 -14.88 -6.73
C VAL A 44 -11.35 -13.82 -7.76
N MET A 45 -10.36 -12.97 -7.45
CA MET A 45 -10.00 -11.83 -8.28
C MET A 45 -8.59 -11.38 -7.95
N ARG A 46 -7.84 -10.98 -8.97
CA ARG A 46 -6.50 -10.40 -8.82
C ARG A 46 -6.37 -9.15 -9.66
N TRP A 47 -5.83 -8.11 -9.02
CA TRP A 47 -5.35 -6.91 -9.69
C TRP A 47 -3.83 -6.91 -9.67
N ASN A 48 -3.21 -6.80 -10.84
CA ASN A 48 -1.77 -6.61 -10.98
C ASN A 48 -1.51 -5.16 -11.40
N PHE A 49 -0.66 -4.46 -10.67
CA PHE A 49 -0.24 -3.09 -10.94
C PHE A 49 1.24 -3.11 -11.33
N ASP A 50 1.53 -2.67 -12.55
CA ASP A 50 2.90 -2.58 -13.05
C ASP A 50 3.52 -1.23 -12.70
N ARG A 51 4.80 -1.27 -12.30
CA ARG A 51 5.60 -0.08 -11.93
C ARG A 51 4.87 0.85 -10.96
N ALA A 52 4.28 0.27 -9.92
CA ALA A 52 3.59 1.03 -8.89
C ALA A 52 4.59 1.72 -7.96
N PHE A 53 4.23 2.90 -7.46
CA PHE A 53 4.99 3.63 -6.45
C PHE A 53 4.07 4.55 -5.62
N PRO A 54 4.40 4.79 -4.34
CA PRO A 54 3.63 5.65 -3.48
C PRO A 54 3.81 7.13 -3.82
N VAL A 55 2.69 7.84 -3.95
CA VAL A 55 2.65 9.29 -4.18
C VAL A 55 2.27 10.06 -2.93
N LYS A 56 1.66 9.40 -1.95
CA LYS A 56 1.29 10.02 -0.68
C LYS A 56 1.17 8.99 0.42
N TRP A 57 1.67 9.34 1.60
CA TRP A 57 1.47 8.59 2.85
C TRP A 57 0.80 9.48 3.88
N THR A 58 -0.26 8.97 4.51
CA THR A 58 -0.97 9.64 5.60
C THR A 58 -0.75 8.86 6.88
N ALA A 59 -0.15 9.53 7.88
CA ALA A 59 0.05 9.00 9.20
C ALA A 59 -1.30 8.67 9.88
N PRO A 60 -1.35 7.65 10.76
CA PRO A 60 -2.52 7.44 11.59
C PRO A 60 -2.74 8.61 12.55
N THR A 61 -4.01 8.86 12.86
CA THR A 61 -4.39 9.81 13.90
C THR A 61 -4.17 9.18 15.27
N PHE A 62 -3.24 9.72 16.05
CA PHE A 62 -3.03 9.30 17.43
C PHE A 62 -3.85 10.18 18.38
N LYS A 63 -4.96 9.65 18.88
CA LYS A 63 -5.71 10.26 19.99
C LYS A 63 -5.50 9.44 21.25
N THR A 64 -5.00 10.08 22.31
CA THR A 64 -4.76 9.45 23.61
C THR A 64 -6.03 9.03 24.36
N SER A 65 -7.18 9.58 23.96
CA SER A 65 -8.48 9.35 24.61
C SER A 65 -9.31 8.21 24.00
N GLU A 66 -8.90 7.68 22.85
CA GLU A 66 -9.67 6.68 22.10
C GLU A 66 -8.80 5.44 21.84
N ASN A 67 -9.30 4.25 22.16
CA ASN A 67 -8.68 2.96 21.78
C ASN A 67 -8.88 2.68 20.27
N ALA A 68 -8.51 3.63 19.42
CA ALA A 68 -8.67 3.53 17.97
C ALA A 68 -7.51 2.72 17.36
N ILE A 69 -7.84 1.84 16.41
CA ILE A 69 -6.83 1.15 15.61
C ILE A 69 -6.10 2.21 14.76
N ALA A 70 -4.79 2.33 14.93
CA ALA A 70 -3.97 3.21 14.12
C ALA A 70 -3.94 2.70 12.67
N ILE A 71 -4.51 3.47 11.74
CA ILE A 71 -4.55 3.13 10.30
C ILE A 71 -3.64 4.07 9.53
N GLU A 72 -2.65 3.52 8.82
CA GLU A 72 -1.91 4.26 7.80
C GLU A 72 -2.62 4.15 6.44
N THR A 73 -2.51 5.22 5.64
CA THR A 73 -3.06 5.24 4.27
C THR A 73 -1.95 5.55 3.28
N LEU A 74 -1.84 4.71 2.24
CA LEU A 74 -0.89 4.88 1.15
C LEU A 74 -1.65 5.05 -0.16
N GLU A 75 -1.36 6.12 -0.90
CA GLU A 75 -1.87 6.34 -2.24
C GLU A 75 -0.77 6.01 -3.25
N LEU A 76 -1.11 5.18 -4.24
CA LEU A 76 -0.20 4.65 -5.24
C LEU A 76 -0.57 5.16 -6.64
N ALA A 77 0.46 5.58 -7.38
CA ALA A 77 0.44 5.67 -8.84
C ALA A 77 1.03 4.39 -9.45
N PHE A 78 0.66 4.07 -10.68
CA PHE A 78 1.10 2.90 -11.42
C PHE A 78 0.97 3.18 -12.92
N ALA A 79 1.73 2.45 -13.74
CA ALA A 79 1.71 2.61 -15.19
C ALA A 79 0.48 1.90 -15.78
N GLU A 80 0.30 0.63 -15.42
CA GLU A 80 -0.75 -0.23 -15.97
C GLU A 80 -1.42 -1.03 -14.85
N VAL A 81 -2.68 -1.40 -15.09
CA VAL A 81 -3.44 -2.31 -14.22
C VAL A 81 -4.09 -3.39 -15.06
N GLU A 82 -3.85 -4.64 -14.69
CA GLU A 82 -4.51 -5.82 -15.23
C GLU A 82 -5.42 -6.43 -14.17
N CYS A 83 -6.58 -6.92 -14.59
CA CYS A 83 -7.55 -7.58 -13.74
C CYS A 83 -7.86 -8.98 -14.30
N SER A 84 -7.67 -10.00 -13.49
CA SER A 84 -7.94 -11.41 -13.82
C SER A 84 -8.81 -12.08 -12.77
#